data_AF-A0A0W0VV37-F1
#
_entry.id   AF-A0A0W0VV37-F1
#
_cell.length_a   1.000
_cell.length_b   1.000
_cell.length_c   1.000
_cell.angle_alpha   90.00
_cell.angle_beta   90.00
_cell.angle_gamma   90.00
#
_symmetry.space_group_name_H-M   'P 1'
#
loop_
_entity.id
_entity.type
_entity.pdbx_description
1 polymer ?
#
loop_
_entity_poly.entity_id
_entity_poly.type
_entity_poly.pdbx_seq_one_letter_code
_entity_poly.pdbx_strand_id
1 'polypeptide(L)'
;MFESLVVLHCELDSKKKLSGIFQNIEERIFCFRPVTCTRQVFIFDSLSEAEKEIFDKNCATLATIGQHYELYTGFDAFEFLLKWAVGLLNPRYNYNDRFVLGKCRELWTSFCESKGTVLKDRPMAKLIPMLLEDASLIRSTIENRMEEEKISASARIKIMTDMCHARRVRRERQETLGALRFFDSYWNEEAAKATKEEMGKSIDVLGKKIQNLQKRAEIKEETVTLTCGSKEARARLTITQSAIVSCWIKRQLEHANQAIEDSEQSPFSSLA
;
A
#
# COMPACT_ATOMS: atom_id res chain seq x y z
N MET A 1 7.97 -0.29 5.26
CA MET A 1 7.60 -1.30 4.24
C MET A 1 7.88 -0.77 2.84
N PHE A 2 7.43 0.43 2.51
CA PHE A 2 7.67 1.05 1.20
C PHE A 2 9.10 1.58 1.05
N GLU A 3 9.69 2.12 2.12
CA GLU A 3 11.06 2.71 2.09
C GLU A 3 12.16 1.76 1.60
N SER A 4 11.96 0.44 1.75
CA SER A 4 12.92 -0.57 1.34
C SER A 4 12.63 -1.15 -0.05
N LEU A 5 11.50 -0.77 -0.67
CA LEU A 5 11.12 -1.21 -2.01
C LEU A 5 12.12 -0.66 -3.04
N VAL A 6 12.67 -1.56 -3.85
CA VAL A 6 13.51 -1.21 -4.99
C VAL A 6 12.92 -1.87 -6.23
N VAL A 7 12.85 -1.12 -7.32
CA VAL A 7 12.36 -1.60 -8.61
C VAL A 7 13.37 -1.28 -9.70
N LEU A 8 13.88 -2.32 -10.35
CA LEU A 8 14.71 -2.21 -11.54
C LEU A 8 13.82 -2.51 -12.75
N HIS A 9 13.65 -1.51 -13.61
CA HIS A 9 12.93 -1.62 -14.86
C HIS A 9 13.92 -1.69 -16.02
N CYS A 10 13.81 -2.75 -16.83
CA CYS A 10 14.60 -2.94 -18.03
C CYS A 10 13.67 -3.13 -19.23
N GLU A 11 14.10 -2.65 -20.40
CA GLU A 11 13.49 -3.04 -21.66
C GLU A 11 13.62 -4.55 -21.89
N LEU A 12 12.71 -5.10 -22.70
CA LEU A 12 12.76 -6.53 -23.01
C LEU A 12 14.03 -6.88 -23.79
N ASP A 13 14.84 -7.78 -23.22
CA ASP A 13 15.97 -8.43 -23.88
C ASP A 13 15.56 -9.38 -25.02
N SER A 14 15.09 -8.80 -26.12
CA SER A 14 14.66 -9.53 -27.33
C SER A 14 15.78 -10.36 -27.97
N LYS A 15 17.05 -10.01 -27.72
CA LYS A 15 18.23 -10.67 -28.30
C LYS A 15 18.92 -11.64 -27.34
N LYS A 16 18.36 -11.87 -26.15
CA LYS A 16 18.92 -12.73 -25.10
C LYS A 16 20.38 -12.39 -24.72
N LYS A 17 20.78 -11.12 -24.86
CA LYS A 17 22.15 -10.68 -24.52
C LYS A 17 22.35 -10.46 -23.02
N LEU A 18 21.25 -10.27 -22.30
CA LEU A 18 21.18 -9.95 -20.88
C LEU A 18 20.74 -11.15 -20.04
N SER A 19 20.42 -12.28 -20.66
CA SER A 19 19.88 -13.46 -19.98
C SER A 19 20.78 -13.92 -18.83
N GLY A 20 22.10 -13.90 -19.00
CA GLY A 20 23.05 -14.24 -17.94
C GLY A 20 23.04 -13.26 -16.77
N ILE A 21 22.86 -11.95 -17.05
CA ILE A 21 22.79 -10.91 -16.01
C ILE A 21 21.49 -11.08 -15.22
N PHE A 22 20.36 -11.25 -15.92
CA PHE A 22 19.05 -11.41 -15.28
C PHE A 22 18.95 -12.71 -14.49
N GLN A 23 19.50 -13.80 -15.00
CA GLN A 23 19.59 -15.06 -14.28
C GLN A 23 20.46 -14.91 -13.01
N ASN A 24 21.61 -14.22 -13.10
CA ASN A 24 22.45 -13.95 -11.94
C ASN A 24 21.71 -13.15 -10.86
N ILE A 25 20.89 -12.16 -11.25
CA ILE A 25 20.04 -11.42 -10.30
C ILE A 25 19.02 -12.37 -9.63
N GLU A 26 18.29 -13.18 -10.39
CA GLU A 26 17.26 -14.09 -9.86
C GLU A 26 17.83 -15.20 -8.95
N GLU A 27 19.07 -15.64 -9.21
CA GLU A 27 19.74 -16.67 -8.42
C GLU A 27 20.37 -16.13 -7.14
N ARG A 28 20.86 -14.88 -7.16
CA ARG A 28 21.62 -14.28 -6.05
C ARG A 28 20.79 -13.39 -5.15
N ILE A 29 19.71 -12.81 -5.67
CA ILE A 29 18.90 -11.82 -4.98
C ILE A 29 17.45 -12.27 -5.02
N PHE A 30 16.81 -12.35 -3.86
CA PHE A 30 15.38 -12.66 -3.81
C PHE A 30 14.58 -11.52 -4.43
N CYS A 31 13.93 -11.79 -5.54
CA CYS A 31 13.12 -10.82 -6.25
C CYS A 31 11.88 -11.46 -6.87
N PHE A 32 10.84 -10.64 -7.05
CA PHE A 32 9.74 -10.98 -7.94
C PHE A 32 10.01 -10.33 -9.29
N ARG A 33 10.17 -11.14 -10.34
CA ARG A 33 10.44 -10.66 -11.71
C ARG A 33 9.25 -10.92 -12.64
N PRO A 34 8.23 -10.06 -12.66
CA PRO A 34 7.22 -10.17 -13.69
C PRO A 34 7.76 -9.71 -15.06
N VAL A 35 7.65 -10.59 -16.04
CA VAL A 35 8.06 -10.34 -17.43
C VAL A 35 6.82 -10.21 -18.32
N THR A 36 6.81 -9.16 -19.14
CA THR A 36 5.77 -8.93 -20.16
C THR A 36 6.39 -8.82 -21.55
N CYS A 37 5.56 -8.72 -22.60
CA CYS A 37 6.02 -8.58 -23.98
C CYS A 37 6.80 -7.29 -24.28
N THR A 38 6.88 -6.35 -23.34
CA THR A 38 7.58 -5.07 -23.52
C THR A 38 8.60 -4.77 -22.43
N ARG A 39 8.52 -5.41 -21.27
CA ARG A 39 9.28 -5.02 -20.08
C ARG A 39 9.70 -6.20 -19.23
N GLN A 40 10.83 -6.03 -18.57
CA GLN A 40 11.25 -6.84 -17.44
C GLN A 40 11.32 -5.94 -16.22
N VAL A 41 10.55 -6.27 -15.20
CA VAL A 41 10.52 -5.53 -13.95
C VAL A 41 11.03 -6.45 -12.86
N PHE A 42 12.05 -6.03 -12.12
CA PHE A 42 12.53 -6.73 -10.94
C PHE A 42 12.09 -5.94 -9.72
N ILE A 43 11.43 -6.60 -8.79
CA ILE A 43 10.91 -6.00 -7.56
C ILE A 43 11.65 -6.63 -6.38
N PHE A 44 12.22 -5.79 -5.53
CA PHE A 44 12.98 -6.17 -4.34
C PHE A 44 12.34 -5.49 -3.11
N ASP A 45 12.24 -6.22 -2.01
CA ASP A 45 11.67 -5.75 -0.74
C ASP A 45 12.66 -5.00 0.14
N SER A 46 13.90 -5.48 0.22
CA SER A 46 15.05 -4.85 0.87
C SER A 46 16.31 -5.58 0.42
N LEU A 47 17.32 -4.85 -0.04
CA LEU A 47 18.63 -5.43 -0.36
C LEU A 47 19.52 -5.36 0.88
N SER A 48 20.02 -6.51 1.34
CA SER A 48 21.13 -6.56 2.31
C SER A 48 22.40 -5.94 1.71
N GLU A 49 23.39 -5.58 2.54
CA GLU A 49 24.64 -4.99 2.04
C GLU A 49 25.35 -5.89 1.01
N ALA A 50 25.34 -7.21 1.22
CA ALA A 50 25.89 -8.17 0.26
C ALA A 50 25.06 -8.22 -1.05
N GLU A 51 23.73 -8.17 -0.96
CA GLU A 51 22.87 -8.13 -2.15
C GLU A 51 23.00 -6.79 -2.90
N LYS A 52 23.23 -5.67 -2.21
CA LYS A 52 23.50 -4.37 -2.83
C LYS A 52 24.77 -4.40 -3.68
N GLU A 53 25.86 -4.97 -3.16
CA GLU A 53 27.10 -5.09 -3.94
C GLU A 53 26.88 -5.87 -5.24
N ILE A 54 26.14 -6.99 -5.17
CA ILE A 54 25.78 -7.79 -6.34
C ILE A 54 24.87 -7.00 -7.27
N PHE A 55 23.87 -6.29 -6.73
CA PHE A 55 22.93 -5.48 -7.48
C PHE A 55 23.65 -4.37 -8.25
N ASP A 56 24.49 -3.58 -7.58
CA ASP A 56 25.25 -2.47 -8.14
C ASP A 56 26.20 -2.94 -9.23
N LYS A 57 26.86 -4.09 -9.03
CA LYS A 57 27.70 -4.72 -10.06
C LYS A 57 26.92 -5.10 -11.31
N ASN A 58 25.73 -5.66 -11.16
CA ASN A 58 24.87 -5.99 -12.31
C ASN A 58 24.36 -4.70 -13.01
N CYS A 59 23.98 -3.66 -12.27
CA CYS A 59 23.60 -2.37 -12.84
C CYS A 59 24.75 -1.71 -13.62
N ALA A 60 25.97 -1.70 -13.07
CA ALA A 60 27.16 -1.21 -13.77
C ALA A 60 27.43 -2.01 -15.05
N THR A 61 27.21 -3.33 -15.02
CA THR A 61 27.35 -4.19 -16.20
C THR A 61 26.31 -3.84 -17.27
N LEU A 62 25.04 -3.63 -16.88
CA LEU A 62 23.98 -3.17 -17.78
C LEU A 62 24.31 -1.82 -18.43
N ALA A 63 24.84 -0.87 -17.65
CA ALA A 63 25.29 0.42 -18.17
C ALA A 63 26.44 0.27 -19.18
N THR A 64 27.43 -0.58 -18.88
CA THR A 64 28.62 -0.79 -19.71
C THR A 64 28.28 -1.35 -21.09
N ILE A 65 27.27 -2.21 -21.18
CA ILE A 65 26.80 -2.80 -22.44
C ILE A 65 25.77 -1.92 -23.17
N GLY A 66 25.52 -0.70 -22.68
CA GLY A 66 24.61 0.26 -23.28
C GLY A 66 23.13 -0.08 -23.12
N GLN A 67 22.77 -0.93 -22.15
CA GLN A 67 21.38 -1.26 -21.88
C GLN A 67 20.72 -0.12 -21.09
N HIS A 68 19.61 0.40 -21.61
CA HIS A 68 18.78 1.33 -20.87
C HIS A 68 18.04 0.59 -19.74
N TYR A 69 18.14 1.14 -18.53
CA TYR A 69 17.41 0.70 -17.35
C TYR A 69 17.01 1.91 -16.50
N GLU A 70 15.94 1.76 -15.73
CA GLU A 70 15.47 2.75 -14.77
C GLU A 70 15.42 2.13 -13.38
N LEU A 71 15.85 2.89 -12.38
CA LEU A 71 15.83 2.49 -10.99
C LEU A 71 14.86 3.38 -10.22
N TYR A 72 13.91 2.75 -9.54
CA TYR A 72 12.97 3.43 -8.65
C TYR A 72 13.11 2.87 -7.25
N THR A 73 12.95 3.73 -6.23
CA THR A 73 13.00 3.33 -4.82
C THR A 73 11.80 3.89 -4.06
N GLY A 74 11.44 3.26 -2.95
CA GLY A 74 10.48 3.84 -2.02
C GLY A 74 9.06 3.98 -2.61
N PHE A 75 8.45 5.14 -2.36
CA PHE A 75 7.14 5.48 -2.90
C PHE A 75 7.15 5.72 -4.41
N ASP A 76 8.27 6.15 -4.99
CA ASP A 76 8.38 6.31 -6.44
C ASP A 76 8.37 4.95 -7.15
N ALA A 77 8.99 3.93 -6.54
CA ALA A 77 8.88 2.55 -7.00
C ALA A 77 7.44 2.04 -6.96
N PHE A 78 6.72 2.33 -5.86
CA PHE A 78 5.30 1.97 -5.76
C PHE A 78 4.46 2.65 -6.83
N GLU A 79 4.67 3.96 -7.06
CA GLU A 79 3.93 4.71 -8.08
C GLU A 79 4.23 4.21 -9.50
N PHE A 80 5.49 3.88 -9.80
CA PHE A 80 5.87 3.25 -11.06
C PHE A 80 5.14 1.92 -11.26
N LEU A 81 5.18 1.03 -10.26
CA LEU A 81 4.50 -0.26 -10.33
C LEU A 81 2.99 -0.10 -10.50
N LEU A 82 2.40 0.92 -9.87
CA LEU A 82 0.97 1.19 -9.98
C LEU A 82 0.60 1.66 -11.39
N LYS A 83 1.35 2.63 -11.94
CA LYS A 83 1.21 3.08 -13.34
C LYS A 83 1.36 1.91 -14.31
N TRP A 84 2.33 1.05 -14.07
CA TRP A 84 2.52 -0.14 -14.88
C TRP A 84 1.32 -1.08 -14.80
N ALA A 85 0.89 -1.48 -13.59
CA ALA A 85 -0.19 -2.42 -13.35
C ALA A 85 -1.53 -1.95 -13.94
N VAL A 86 -1.82 -0.65 -13.94
CA VAL A 86 -3.05 -0.10 -14.55
C VAL A 86 -2.99 0.01 -16.09
N GLY A 87 -1.82 -0.27 -16.68
CA GLY A 87 -1.63 -0.24 -18.13
C GLY A 87 -1.19 1.11 -18.71
N LEU A 88 -0.79 2.08 -17.86
CA LEU A 88 -0.40 3.44 -18.27
C LEU A 88 0.97 3.52 -18.94
N LEU A 89 1.76 2.45 -18.92
CA LEU A 89 3.10 2.50 -19.49
C LEU A 89 3.16 1.91 -20.90
N ASN A 90 2.09 1.32 -21.46
CA ASN A 90 2.18 0.68 -22.77
C ASN A 90 1.73 1.62 -23.92
N PRO A 91 2.67 2.21 -24.69
CA PRO A 91 2.31 3.11 -25.78
C PRO A 91 1.54 2.42 -26.91
N ARG A 92 1.73 1.10 -27.12
CA ARG A 92 1.04 0.34 -28.18
C ARG A 92 -0.47 0.27 -27.97
N TYR A 93 -0.93 0.39 -26.73
CA TYR A 93 -2.35 0.36 -26.37
C TYR A 93 -2.86 1.74 -25.94
N ASN A 94 -2.27 2.83 -26.47
CA ASN A 94 -2.63 4.20 -26.11
C ASN A 94 -2.64 4.42 -24.59
N TYR A 95 -1.65 3.83 -23.90
CA TYR A 95 -1.49 3.90 -22.45
C TYR A 95 -2.75 3.42 -21.68
N ASN A 96 -3.43 2.41 -22.22
CA ASN A 96 -4.62 1.78 -21.61
C ASN A 96 -4.61 0.26 -21.83
N ASP A 97 -3.49 -0.38 -21.51
CA ASP A 97 -3.37 -1.83 -21.62
C ASP A 97 -4.13 -2.53 -20.48
N ARG A 98 -5.32 -3.05 -20.81
CA ARG A 98 -6.21 -3.69 -19.84
C ARG A 98 -5.70 -5.05 -19.34
N PHE A 99 -4.77 -5.67 -20.07
CA PHE A 99 -4.30 -7.03 -19.80
C PHE A 99 -3.20 -7.07 -18.74
N VAL A 100 -2.48 -5.96 -18.53
CA VAL A 100 -1.33 -5.91 -17.62
C VAL A 100 -1.72 -6.33 -16.20
N LEU A 101 -2.83 -5.82 -15.67
CA LEU A 101 -3.28 -6.16 -14.31
C LEU A 101 -3.56 -7.65 -14.16
N GLY A 102 -4.28 -8.24 -15.12
CA GLY A 102 -4.56 -9.68 -15.13
C GLY A 102 -3.27 -10.50 -15.16
N LYS A 103 -2.31 -10.10 -16.00
CA LYS A 103 -1.02 -10.78 -16.09
C LYS A 103 -0.17 -10.62 -14.82
N CYS A 104 -0.20 -9.46 -14.19
CA CYS A 104 0.49 -9.23 -12.91
C CYS A 104 -0.05 -10.15 -11.81
N ARG A 105 -1.38 -10.34 -11.75
CA ARG A 105 -2.02 -11.28 -10.80
C ARG A 105 -1.58 -12.72 -11.05
N GLU A 106 -1.63 -13.18 -12.29
CA GLU A 106 -1.19 -14.52 -12.67
C GLU A 106 0.27 -14.78 -12.28
N LEU A 107 1.17 -13.85 -12.62
CA LEU A 107 2.59 -13.97 -12.30
C LEU A 107 2.85 -13.93 -10.79
N TRP A 108 2.11 -13.10 -10.05
CA TRP A 108 2.20 -13.05 -8.60
C TRP A 108 1.73 -14.36 -7.94
N THR A 109 0.61 -14.93 -8.40
CA THR A 109 0.11 -16.23 -7.92
C THR A 109 1.16 -17.33 -8.13
N SER A 110 1.73 -17.44 -9.34
CA SER A 110 2.79 -18.41 -9.63
C SER A 110 4.04 -18.20 -8.78
N PHE A 111 4.40 -16.94 -8.51
CA PHE A 111 5.50 -16.60 -7.61
C PHE A 111 5.22 -17.05 -6.16
N CYS A 112 3.99 -16.85 -5.67
CA CYS A 112 3.58 -17.29 -4.34
C CYS A 112 3.58 -18.83 -4.21
N GLU A 113 3.16 -19.54 -5.24
CA GLU A 113 3.20 -21.01 -5.27
C GLU A 113 4.64 -21.55 -5.23
N SER A 114 5.55 -20.91 -5.98
CA SER A 114 6.95 -21.36 -6.08
C SER A 114 7.85 -20.92 -4.92
N LYS A 115 7.54 -19.77 -4.27
CA LYS A 115 8.40 -19.16 -3.24
C LYS A 115 7.67 -18.93 -1.90
N GLY A 116 6.48 -19.50 -1.71
CA GLY A 116 5.58 -19.18 -0.59
C GLY A 116 6.18 -19.27 0.81
N THR A 117 7.03 -20.27 1.07
CA THR A 117 7.72 -20.45 2.36
C THR A 117 8.66 -19.29 2.69
N VAL A 118 9.45 -18.83 1.71
CA VAL A 118 10.41 -17.72 1.89
C VAL A 118 9.70 -16.35 1.83
N LEU A 119 8.56 -16.29 1.13
CA LEU A 119 7.81 -15.06 0.93
C LEU A 119 7.06 -14.59 2.18
N LYS A 120 6.58 -15.49 3.03
CA LYS A 120 5.62 -15.19 4.11
C LYS A 120 6.06 -14.06 5.05
N ASP A 121 7.35 -13.97 5.35
CA ASP A 121 7.90 -12.99 6.29
C ASP A 121 8.46 -11.74 5.60
N ARG A 122 8.34 -11.66 4.27
CA ARG A 122 8.90 -10.57 3.47
C ARG A 122 7.90 -9.42 3.29
N PRO A 123 8.35 -8.15 3.31
CA PRO A 123 7.51 -6.99 3.04
C PRO A 123 6.69 -7.09 1.74
N MET A 124 7.27 -7.72 0.72
CA MET A 124 6.65 -7.90 -0.60
C MET A 124 5.33 -8.69 -0.54
N ALA A 125 5.21 -9.65 0.39
CA ALA A 125 4.01 -10.46 0.56
C ALA A 125 2.76 -9.62 0.89
N LYS A 126 2.94 -8.45 1.51
CA LYS A 126 1.86 -7.49 1.77
C LYS A 126 1.80 -6.41 0.70
N LEU A 127 2.96 -5.94 0.22
CA LEU A 127 3.04 -4.83 -0.72
C LEU A 127 2.40 -5.13 -2.07
N ILE A 128 2.67 -6.31 -2.65
CA ILE A 128 2.15 -6.65 -3.99
C ILE A 128 0.62 -6.82 -3.98
N PRO A 129 -0.01 -7.53 -3.02
CA PRO A 129 -1.47 -7.54 -2.92
C PRO A 129 -2.07 -6.13 -2.81
N MET A 130 -1.53 -5.27 -1.94
CA MET A 130 -1.99 -3.88 -1.80
C MET A 130 -1.88 -3.09 -3.11
N LEU A 131 -0.78 -3.27 -3.85
CA LEU A 131 -0.59 -2.67 -5.17
C LEU A 131 -1.67 -3.14 -6.16
N LEU A 132 -1.94 -4.45 -6.21
CA LEU A 132 -2.90 -5.05 -7.13
C LEU A 132 -4.36 -4.66 -6.81
N GLU A 133 -4.67 -4.44 -5.53
CA GLU A 133 -5.95 -3.88 -5.06
C GLU A 133 -6.10 -2.43 -5.52
N ASP A 134 -5.11 -1.58 -5.26
CA ASP A 134 -5.13 -0.17 -5.68
C ASP A 134 -5.23 -0.07 -7.22
N ALA A 135 -4.50 -0.91 -7.95
CA ALA A 135 -4.58 -0.97 -9.41
C ALA A 135 -5.98 -1.38 -9.89
N SER A 136 -6.60 -2.37 -9.25
CA SER A 136 -7.96 -2.80 -9.55
C SER A 136 -8.96 -1.67 -9.39
N LEU A 137 -8.86 -0.93 -8.29
CA LEU A 137 -9.77 0.16 -7.99
C LEU A 137 -9.64 1.30 -9.00
N ILE A 138 -8.42 1.65 -9.42
CA ILE A 138 -8.20 2.64 -10.48
C ILE A 138 -8.83 2.17 -11.79
N ARG A 139 -8.59 0.91 -12.19
CA ARG A 139 -9.15 0.33 -13.43
C ARG A 139 -10.67 0.37 -13.44
N SER A 140 -11.32 -0.13 -12.39
CA SER A 140 -12.78 -0.14 -12.29
C SER A 140 -13.37 1.27 -12.31
N THR A 141 -12.73 2.23 -11.62
CA THR A 141 -13.21 3.63 -11.62
C THR A 141 -13.19 4.22 -13.04
N ILE A 142 -12.13 3.96 -13.80
CA ILE A 142 -11.98 4.49 -15.16
C ILE A 142 -12.93 3.80 -16.13
N GLU A 143 -13.10 2.48 -16.01
CA GLU A 143 -14.02 1.71 -16.86
C GLU A 143 -15.46 2.19 -16.67
N ASN A 144 -15.92 2.37 -15.43
CA ASN A 144 -17.26 2.88 -15.15
C ASN A 144 -17.45 4.31 -15.71
N ARG A 145 -16.50 5.20 -15.47
CA ARG A 145 -16.56 6.57 -16.02
C ARG A 145 -16.51 6.61 -17.55
N MET A 146 -15.84 5.64 -18.19
CA MET A 146 -15.85 5.54 -19.65
C MET A 146 -17.23 5.19 -20.20
N GLU A 147 -17.97 4.33 -19.51
CA GLU A 147 -19.33 3.95 -19.88
C GLU A 147 -20.31 5.12 -19.70
N GLU A 148 -20.11 5.93 -18.66
CA GLU A 148 -21.01 7.03 -18.30
C GLU A 148 -20.71 8.36 -19.03
N GLU A 149 -19.43 8.76 -19.16
CA GLU A 149 -19.05 10.15 -19.47
C GLU A 149 -18.36 10.34 -20.85
N LYS A 150 -18.16 9.28 -21.64
CA LYS A 150 -17.45 9.31 -22.96
C LYS A 150 -16.14 10.13 -22.93
N ILE A 151 -15.27 9.80 -21.98
CA ILE A 151 -13.99 10.50 -21.74
C ILE A 151 -13.00 10.29 -22.90
N SER A 152 -12.28 11.34 -23.28
CA SER A 152 -11.21 11.27 -24.29
C SER A 152 -9.99 10.47 -23.81
N ALA A 153 -9.18 9.96 -24.75
CA ALA A 153 -7.99 9.18 -24.41
C ALA A 153 -6.95 9.97 -23.58
N SER A 154 -6.75 11.26 -23.88
CA SER A 154 -5.83 12.12 -23.14
C SER A 154 -6.32 12.41 -21.73
N ALA A 155 -7.63 12.70 -21.57
CA ALA A 155 -8.23 12.89 -20.26
C ALA A 155 -8.15 11.62 -19.41
N ARG A 156 -8.37 10.44 -20.01
CA ARG A 156 -8.19 9.15 -19.34
C ARG A 156 -6.77 8.96 -18.80
N ILE A 157 -5.75 9.20 -19.62
CA ILE A 157 -4.34 9.08 -19.22
C ILE A 157 -4.06 10.00 -18.03
N LYS A 158 -4.53 11.25 -18.10
CA LYS A 158 -4.39 12.21 -17.00
C LYS A 158 -5.06 11.73 -15.72
N ILE A 159 -6.35 11.35 -15.77
CA ILE A 159 -7.09 10.89 -14.59
C ILE A 159 -6.43 9.66 -13.98
N MET A 160 -6.05 8.66 -14.79
CA MET A 160 -5.35 7.47 -14.30
C MET A 160 -4.02 7.82 -13.63
N THR A 161 -3.26 8.76 -14.19
CA THR A 161 -1.98 9.22 -13.65
C THR A 161 -2.19 9.91 -12.31
N ASP A 162 -3.16 10.83 -12.24
CA ASP A 162 -3.53 11.56 -11.02
C ASP A 162 -4.02 10.59 -9.93
N MET A 163 -4.80 9.57 -10.30
CA MET A 163 -5.23 8.53 -9.37
C MET A 163 -4.06 7.69 -8.85
N CYS A 164 -3.08 7.33 -9.70
CA CYS A 164 -1.88 6.62 -9.26
C CYS A 164 -1.09 7.47 -8.24
N HIS A 165 -0.91 8.75 -8.54
CA HIS A 165 -0.22 9.67 -7.64
C HIS A 165 -0.98 9.85 -6.32
N ALA A 166 -2.29 10.07 -6.37
CA ALA A 166 -3.13 10.19 -5.17
C ALA A 166 -3.07 8.94 -4.28
N ARG A 167 -3.00 7.74 -4.90
CA ARG A 167 -2.81 6.48 -4.19
C ARG A 167 -1.44 6.39 -3.52
N ARG A 168 -0.36 6.76 -4.24
CA ARG A 168 0.98 6.87 -3.66
C ARG A 168 0.98 7.80 -2.44
N VAL A 169 0.44 9.01 -2.57
CA VAL A 169 0.36 10.00 -1.48
C VAL A 169 -0.45 9.45 -0.31
N ARG A 170 -1.57 8.75 -0.57
CA ARG A 170 -2.36 8.09 0.47
C ARG A 170 -1.54 7.04 1.22
N ARG A 171 -0.79 6.18 0.52
CA ARG A 171 0.06 5.15 1.15
C ARG A 171 1.22 5.77 1.95
N GLU A 172 1.81 6.84 1.43
CA GLU A 172 2.85 7.62 2.12
C GLU A 172 2.34 8.23 3.42
N ARG A 173 1.17 8.85 3.38
CA ARG A 173 0.48 9.32 4.59
C ARG A 173 0.17 8.17 5.54
N GLN A 174 -0.39 7.06 5.06
CA GLN A 174 -0.72 5.91 5.91
C GLN A 174 0.50 5.27 6.59
N GLU A 175 1.65 5.22 5.93
CA GLU A 175 2.90 4.74 6.51
C GLU A 175 3.42 5.72 7.57
N THR A 176 3.42 7.02 7.26
CA THR A 176 3.83 8.09 8.18
C THR A 176 2.94 8.16 9.42
N LEU A 177 1.63 7.91 9.24
CA LEU A 177 0.61 7.94 10.29
C LEU A 177 0.70 6.75 11.26
N GLY A 178 1.52 5.72 11.01
CA GLY A 178 1.87 4.75 12.04
C GLY A 178 0.68 3.93 12.57
N ALA A 179 0.16 4.19 13.76
CA ALA A 179 -1.08 3.54 14.22
C ALA A 179 -2.34 4.40 14.03
N LEU A 180 -2.18 5.66 13.61
CA LEU A 180 -3.30 6.53 13.24
C LEU A 180 -4.02 5.99 11.97
N ARG A 181 -3.41 5.09 11.18
CA ARG A 181 -4.09 4.40 10.05
C ARG A 181 -5.29 3.54 10.47
N PHE A 182 -5.39 3.14 11.75
CA PHE A 182 -6.60 2.50 12.26
C PHE A 182 -7.82 3.44 12.23
N PHE A 183 -7.62 4.76 12.29
CA PHE A 183 -8.71 5.74 12.22
C PHE A 183 -9.41 5.76 10.87
N ASP A 184 -8.65 5.87 9.77
CA ASP A 184 -9.25 6.04 8.44
C ASP A 184 -10.06 4.81 8.03
N SER A 185 -9.59 3.59 8.35
CA SER A 185 -10.35 2.37 8.04
C SER A 185 -11.57 2.24 8.95
N TYR A 186 -11.38 2.42 10.26
CA TYR A 186 -12.45 2.26 11.23
C TYR A 186 -13.55 3.31 11.04
N TRP A 187 -13.21 4.57 10.84
CA TRP A 187 -14.19 5.63 10.65
C TRP A 187 -14.99 5.45 9.34
N ASN A 188 -14.33 5.05 8.25
CA ASN A 188 -15.03 4.80 6.98
C ASN A 188 -15.92 3.54 7.04
N GLU A 189 -15.54 2.52 7.80
CA GLU A 189 -16.32 1.29 7.97
C GLU A 189 -17.48 1.44 8.97
N GLU A 190 -17.29 2.21 10.04
CA GLU A 190 -18.30 2.39 11.10
C GLU A 190 -19.30 3.50 10.77
N ALA A 191 -18.88 4.58 10.09
CA ALA A 191 -19.82 5.58 9.58
C ALA A 191 -20.82 4.99 8.58
N ALA A 192 -20.49 3.85 7.96
CA ALA A 192 -21.35 3.12 7.03
C ALA A 192 -22.35 2.17 7.72
N LYS A 193 -22.17 1.83 9.01
CA LYS A 193 -22.96 0.82 9.74
C LYS A 193 -23.83 1.42 10.86
N ALA A 194 -24.35 2.62 10.64
CA ALA A 194 -25.01 3.39 11.70
C ALA A 194 -26.37 2.80 12.13
N THR A 195 -26.36 1.77 12.98
CA THR A 195 -27.46 1.44 13.89
C THR A 195 -26.99 1.56 15.35
N LYS A 196 -27.90 1.98 16.24
CA LYS A 196 -27.60 2.27 17.66
C LYS A 196 -26.97 1.08 18.41
N GLU A 197 -27.43 -0.13 18.11
CA GLU A 197 -26.96 -1.36 18.74
C GLU A 197 -25.54 -1.75 18.28
N GLU A 198 -25.22 -1.52 17.01
CA GLU A 198 -23.90 -1.79 16.45
C GLU A 198 -22.86 -0.78 16.95
N MET A 199 -23.23 0.50 17.09
CA MET A 199 -22.37 1.52 17.69
C MET A 199 -22.02 1.21 19.16
N GLY A 200 -22.98 0.73 19.95
CA GLY A 200 -22.75 0.32 21.35
C GLY A 200 -21.70 -0.81 21.47
N LYS A 201 -21.81 -1.85 20.64
CA LYS A 201 -20.81 -2.95 20.59
C LYS A 201 -19.43 -2.44 20.18
N SER A 202 -19.37 -1.49 19.25
CA SER A 202 -18.14 -0.84 18.80
C SER A 202 -17.44 -0.02 19.89
N ILE A 203 -18.21 0.73 20.68
CA ILE A 203 -17.70 1.48 21.86
C ILE A 203 -17.06 0.53 22.88
N ASP A 204 -17.70 -0.60 23.18
CA ASP A 204 -17.20 -1.58 24.14
C ASP A 204 -15.89 -2.24 23.69
N VAL A 205 -15.79 -2.60 22.41
CA VAL A 205 -14.57 -3.17 21.82
C VAL A 205 -13.42 -2.16 21.87
N LEU A 206 -13.68 -0.90 21.53
CA LEU A 206 -12.69 0.17 21.64
C LEU A 206 -12.26 0.40 23.09
N GLY A 207 -13.19 0.38 24.04
CA GLY A 207 -12.91 0.50 25.48
C GLY A 207 -11.91 -0.54 25.96
N LYS A 208 -12.12 -1.81 25.59
CA LYS A 208 -11.18 -2.91 25.92
C LYS A 208 -9.82 -2.72 25.25
N LYS A 209 -9.79 -2.22 24.02
CA LYS A 209 -8.54 -1.96 23.28
C LYS A 209 -7.73 -0.82 23.92
N ILE A 210 -8.39 0.26 24.34
CA ILE A 210 -7.77 1.38 25.08
C ILE A 210 -7.12 0.88 26.37
N GLN A 211 -7.86 0.11 27.18
CA GLN A 211 -7.33 -0.44 28.43
C GLN A 211 -6.10 -1.32 28.21
N ASN A 212 -6.12 -2.15 27.17
CA ASN A 212 -4.97 -3.00 26.84
C ASN A 212 -3.74 -2.18 26.38
N LEU A 213 -3.96 -1.08 25.65
CA LEU A 213 -2.89 -0.17 25.24
C LEU A 213 -2.32 0.61 26.42
N GLN A 214 -3.17 1.06 27.35
CA GLN A 214 -2.77 1.73 28.59
C GLN A 214 -1.93 0.79 29.48
N LYS A 215 -2.39 -0.44 29.73
CA LYS A 215 -1.63 -1.45 30.47
C LYS A 215 -0.26 -1.72 29.85
N ARG A 216 -0.18 -1.79 28.51
CA ARG A 216 1.10 -1.99 27.80
C ARG A 216 2.03 -0.77 27.90
N ALA A 217 1.49 0.43 28.07
CA ALA A 217 2.28 1.63 28.31
C ALA A 217 2.78 1.71 29.76
N GLU A 218 1.99 1.24 30.73
CA GLU A 218 2.30 1.26 32.17
C GLU A 218 3.35 0.22 32.59
N ILE A 219 3.46 -0.92 31.90
CA ILE A 219 4.39 -2.02 32.26
C ILE A 219 5.89 -1.66 32.14
N LYS A 220 6.25 -0.46 31.66
CA LYS A 220 7.66 -0.04 31.56
C LYS A 220 7.88 1.39 32.09
N GLU A 221 7.73 1.56 33.40
CA GLU A 221 8.30 2.69 34.14
C GLU A 221 9.84 2.63 34.11
N GLU A 222 10.43 3.19 33.06
CA GLU A 222 11.76 3.78 33.16
C GLU A 222 11.66 5.18 32.57
N THR A 223 12.03 6.16 33.38
CA THR A 223 12.24 7.56 33.05
C THR A 223 13.26 7.65 31.90
N VAL A 224 12.77 7.65 30.66
CA VAL A 224 13.62 7.82 29.48
C VAL A 224 13.73 9.30 29.16
N THR A 225 14.89 9.87 29.48
CA THR A 225 15.42 11.01 28.75
C THR A 225 15.40 10.68 27.26
N LEU A 226 14.54 11.38 26.52
CA LEU A 226 14.31 11.17 25.08
C LEU A 226 15.59 11.45 24.27
N THR A 227 16.38 10.42 24.01
CA THR A 227 17.26 10.41 22.84
C THR A 227 16.48 9.84 21.66
N CYS A 228 16.13 10.75 20.73
CA CYS A 228 15.46 10.44 19.47
C CYS A 228 16.30 9.43 18.67
N GLY A 229 15.85 8.17 18.57
CA GLY A 229 16.52 7.19 17.71
C GLY A 229 16.23 5.70 17.96
N SER A 230 15.79 5.30 19.17
CA SER A 230 15.60 3.86 19.45
C SER A 230 14.28 3.31 18.86
N LYS A 231 14.31 2.07 18.34
CA LYS A 231 13.12 1.33 17.88
C LYS A 231 12.04 1.27 18.96
N GLU A 232 12.44 1.27 20.23
CA GLU A 232 11.55 1.29 21.39
C GLU A 232 10.84 2.64 21.58
N ALA A 233 11.52 3.77 21.35
CA ALA A 233 10.88 5.09 21.38
C ALA A 233 9.80 5.23 20.30
N ARG A 234 10.05 4.71 19.09
CA ARG A 234 9.04 4.66 18.01
C ARG A 234 7.86 3.74 18.36
N ALA A 235 8.13 2.59 18.97
CA ALA A 235 7.08 1.67 19.41
C ALA A 235 6.19 2.29 20.49
N ARG A 236 6.79 2.96 21.50
CA ARG A 236 6.05 3.68 22.54
C ARG A 236 5.22 4.82 21.96
N LEU A 237 5.80 5.66 21.09
CA LEU A 237 5.07 6.73 20.41
C LEU A 237 3.87 6.18 19.64
N THR A 238 4.04 5.05 18.94
CA THR A 238 2.97 4.36 18.21
C THR A 238 1.86 3.88 19.14
N ILE A 239 2.20 3.29 20.29
CA ILE A 239 1.24 2.82 21.31
C ILE A 239 0.49 4.01 21.92
N THR A 240 1.20 5.06 22.32
CA THR A 240 0.62 6.27 22.90
C THR A 240 -0.32 6.96 21.91
N GLN A 241 0.11 7.12 20.65
CA GLN A 241 -0.76 7.63 19.58
C GLN A 241 -2.01 6.77 19.46
N SER A 242 -1.87 5.43 19.36
CA SER A 242 -3.00 4.48 19.29
C SER A 242 -3.99 4.62 20.45
N ALA A 243 -3.52 4.91 21.65
CA ALA A 243 -4.37 5.10 22.82
C ALA A 243 -5.16 6.42 22.73
N ILE A 244 -4.47 7.53 22.40
CA ILE A 244 -5.10 8.84 22.18
C ILE A 244 -6.18 8.75 21.10
N VAL A 245 -5.86 8.04 20.01
CA VAL A 245 -6.78 7.73 18.92
C VAL A 245 -8.05 7.08 19.43
N SER A 246 -7.87 5.95 20.10
CA SER A 246 -8.99 5.10 20.48
C SER A 246 -9.89 5.83 21.48
N CYS A 247 -9.32 6.64 22.38
CA CYS A 247 -10.07 7.52 23.28
C CYS A 247 -10.89 8.57 22.52
N TRP A 248 -10.32 9.21 21.49
CA TRP A 248 -11.04 10.19 20.70
C TRP A 248 -12.20 9.56 19.92
N ILE A 249 -11.99 8.40 19.28
CA ILE A 249 -13.05 7.67 18.56
C ILE A 249 -14.18 7.29 19.52
N LYS A 250 -13.85 6.73 20.69
CA LYS A 250 -14.83 6.37 21.72
C LYS A 250 -15.73 7.56 22.06
N ARG A 251 -15.12 8.73 22.26
CA ARG A 251 -15.84 9.97 22.56
C ARG A 251 -16.75 10.43 21.42
N GLN A 252 -16.31 10.30 20.16
CA GLN A 252 -17.17 10.65 19.01
C GLN A 252 -18.37 9.71 18.89
N LEU A 253 -18.17 8.40 19.11
CA LEU A 253 -19.27 7.42 19.11
C LEU A 253 -20.23 7.63 20.29
N GLU A 254 -19.72 7.98 21.48
CA GLU A 254 -20.54 8.35 22.63
C GLU A 254 -21.41 9.58 22.32
N HIS A 255 -20.84 10.63 21.69
CA HIS A 255 -21.61 11.80 21.26
C HIS A 255 -22.65 11.47 20.17
N ALA A 256 -22.32 10.60 19.22
CA ALA A 256 -23.25 10.18 18.18
C ALA A 256 -24.44 9.37 18.75
N ASN A 257 -24.17 8.46 19.69
CA ASN A 257 -25.22 7.72 20.40
C ASN A 257 -26.11 8.63 21.24
N GLN A 258 -25.52 9.63 21.90
CA GLN A 258 -26.28 10.60 22.70
C GLN A 258 -27.22 11.45 21.82
N ALA A 259 -26.77 11.87 20.63
CA ALA A 259 -27.62 12.58 19.67
C ALA A 259 -28.80 11.73 19.17
N ILE A 260 -28.62 10.40 19.04
CA ILE A 260 -29.70 9.47 18.70
C ILE A 260 -30.70 9.37 19.86
N GLU A 261 -30.22 9.25 21.10
CA GLU A 261 -31.07 9.22 22.30
C GLU A 261 -31.88 10.52 22.48
N ASP A 262 -31.27 11.68 22.26
CA ASP A 262 -31.95 12.98 22.34
C ASP A 262 -33.01 13.14 21.23
N SER A 263 -32.79 12.53 20.06
CA SER A 263 -33.76 12.53 18.95
C SER A 263 -34.96 11.61 19.20
N GLU A 264 -34.77 10.51 19.94
CA GLU A 264 -35.84 9.58 20.35
C GLU A 264 -36.64 10.10 21.56
N GLN A 265 -36.10 11.04 22.34
CA GLN A 265 -36.76 11.65 23.50
C GLN A 265 -37.46 12.99 23.22
N SER A 266 -37.45 13.49 21.98
CA SER A 266 -38.16 14.73 21.61
C SER A 266 -39.69 14.56 21.70
N PRO A 267 -40.39 15.34 22.55
CA PRO A 267 -41.83 15.17 22.81
C PRO A 267 -42.70 15.95 21.79
N PHE A 268 -42.40 15.85 20.49
CA PHE A 268 -43.27 16.37 19.44
C PHE A 268 -43.98 15.24 18.69
N SER A 269 -44.73 14.45 19.46
CA SER A 269 -45.80 13.57 18.97
C SER A 269 -47.11 13.90 19.70
N SER A 270 -47.45 15.18 19.80
CA SER A 270 -48.85 15.61 19.88
C SER A 270 -48.98 17.06 19.42
N LEU A 271 -49.37 17.24 18.15
CA LEU A 271 -50.23 18.32 17.59
C LEU A 271 -49.99 18.47 16.08
N ALA A 272 -50.75 17.68 15.30
CA ALA A 272 -51.52 18.08 14.11
C ALA A 272 -52.09 16.82 13.45
#